data_AF-A0A0P0XVC0-F1
#
_entry.id   AF-A0A0P0XVC0-F1
#
_cell.length_a   1.000
_cell.length_b   1.000
_cell.length_c   1.000
_cell.angle_alpha   90.00
_cell.angle_beta   90.00
_cell.angle_gamma   90.00
#
_symmetry.space_group_name_H-M   'P 1'
#
loop_
_entity.id
_entity.type
_entity.pdbx_description
1 polymer ?
#
loop_
_entity_poly.entity_id
_entity_poly.type
_entity_poly.pdbx_seq_one_letter_code
_entity_poly.pdbx_strand_id
1 'polypeptide(L)'
;SDQKRLKALDAFEKNQCAIEEERFGEGLCDREVSTIAFKEESFGHIVEPSQQTYRTSASDDLDLSDIVVSLALFDGDKMLFAFSGIPLPSRRSREELTSFVTSADLARAFNEHRNRDDNLTVAVRLPDNTTTDGFLGLYDHDIVIVTCLGLEEVSPIDFNGTPACPDGSPLLAAGRAFKSGNLMAMTLCGIVCVCM
;
A
#
# COMPACT_ATOMS: atom_id res chain seq x y z
N SER A 1 33.90 11.05 37.23
CA SER A 1 33.92 9.64 36.76
C SER A 1 32.82 9.52 35.71
N ASP A 2 33.19 9.69 34.46
CA ASP A 2 32.25 9.66 33.32
C ASP A 2 31.59 8.29 33.18
N GLN A 3 32.28 7.23 33.59
CA GLN A 3 31.74 5.87 33.68
C GLN A 3 30.45 5.78 34.52
N LYS A 4 30.35 6.53 35.63
CA LYS A 4 29.13 6.54 36.47
C LYS A 4 27.99 7.27 35.78
N ARG A 5 28.28 8.34 35.02
CA ARG A 5 27.26 9.09 34.27
C ARG A 5 26.72 8.25 33.10
N LEU A 6 27.59 7.56 32.37
CA LEU A 6 27.20 6.69 31.27
C LEU A 6 26.30 5.55 31.76
N LYS A 7 26.67 4.88 32.85
CA LYS A 7 25.81 3.83 33.45
C LYS A 7 24.44 4.35 33.92
N ALA A 8 24.38 5.58 34.41
CA ALA A 8 23.11 6.17 34.83
C ALA A 8 22.20 6.53 33.63
N LEU A 9 22.79 6.97 32.52
CA LEU A 9 22.09 7.19 31.26
C LEU A 9 21.54 5.89 30.69
N ASP A 10 22.37 4.84 30.57
CA ASP A 10 21.93 3.52 30.09
C ASP A 10 20.78 2.95 30.95
N ALA A 11 20.84 3.12 32.27
CA ALA A 11 19.78 2.67 33.17
C ALA A 11 18.49 3.48 33.01
N PHE A 12 18.61 4.78 32.75
CA PHE A 12 17.47 5.65 32.50
C PHE A 12 16.79 5.32 31.16
N GLU A 13 17.57 5.12 30.09
CA GLU A 13 17.06 4.71 28.79
C GLU A 13 16.36 3.33 28.87
N LYS A 14 16.98 2.35 29.55
CA LYS A 14 16.35 1.04 29.78
C LYS A 14 15.02 1.13 30.54
N ASN A 15 14.95 1.98 31.56
CA ASN A 15 13.69 2.18 32.29
C ASN A 15 12.62 2.82 31.41
N GLN A 16 12.97 3.76 30.53
CA GLN A 16 12.01 4.32 29.58
C GLN A 16 11.52 3.27 28.59
N CYS A 17 12.42 2.49 27.99
CA CYS A 17 12.03 1.39 27.11
C CYS A 17 11.10 0.38 27.81
N ALA A 18 11.38 0.02 29.06
CA ALA A 18 10.53 -0.91 29.81
C ALA A 18 9.12 -0.33 30.06
N ILE A 19 9.01 0.97 30.36
CA ILE A 19 7.71 1.64 30.54
C ILE A 19 6.93 1.71 29.22
N GLU A 20 7.60 1.97 28.10
CA GLU A 20 6.96 1.99 26.77
C GLU A 20 6.51 0.58 26.36
N GLU A 21 7.31 -0.44 26.60
CA GLU A 21 6.95 -1.84 26.33
C GLU A 21 5.76 -2.30 27.19
N GLU A 22 5.72 -1.90 28.47
CA GLU A 22 4.57 -2.18 29.36
C GLU A 22 3.30 -1.45 28.89
N ARG A 23 3.45 -0.30 28.22
CA ARG A 23 2.32 0.52 27.77
C ARG A 23 1.80 0.16 26.38
N PHE A 24 2.67 -0.29 25.48
CA PHE A 24 2.37 -0.48 24.05
C PHE A 24 2.81 -1.83 23.48
N GLY A 25 3.66 -2.57 24.17
CA GLY A 25 4.18 -3.88 23.73
C GLY A 25 3.30 -5.06 24.13
N GLU A 26 2.32 -4.87 25.01
CA GLU A 26 1.43 -5.94 25.46
C GLU A 26 0.61 -6.48 24.27
N GLY A 27 0.88 -7.73 23.88
CA GLY A 27 0.24 -8.40 22.75
C GLY A 27 1.08 -8.50 21.47
N LEU A 28 2.23 -7.82 21.38
CA LEU A 28 3.15 -7.96 20.25
C LEU A 28 4.05 -9.19 20.41
N CYS A 29 4.08 -10.02 19.38
CA CYS A 29 4.96 -11.18 19.33
C CYS A 29 6.39 -10.77 18.94
N ASP A 30 7.35 -11.64 19.26
CA ASP A 30 8.69 -11.53 18.69
C ASP A 30 8.64 -11.74 17.17
N ARG A 31 9.56 -11.14 16.42
CA ARG A 31 9.57 -11.22 14.96
C ARG A 31 9.65 -12.67 14.48
N GLU A 32 8.67 -13.10 13.70
CA GLU A 32 8.69 -14.43 13.10
C GLU A 32 9.53 -14.42 11.82
N VAL A 33 10.78 -14.90 11.92
CA VAL A 33 11.69 -14.97 10.78
C VAL A 33 11.35 -16.18 9.92
N SER A 34 10.34 -16.04 9.05
CA SER A 34 10.08 -17.05 8.02
C SER A 34 11.20 -17.05 6.97
N THR A 35 11.75 -18.23 6.67
CA THR A 35 12.82 -18.41 5.67
C THR A 35 12.30 -18.42 4.23
N ILE A 36 10.98 -18.53 4.05
CA ILE A 36 10.36 -18.58 2.74
C ILE A 36 10.13 -17.14 2.27
N ALA A 37 10.74 -16.79 1.14
CA ALA A 37 10.51 -15.51 0.48
C ALA A 37 9.11 -15.49 -0.17
N PHE A 38 8.40 -14.37 -0.05
CA PHE A 38 7.16 -14.16 -0.79
C PHE A 38 7.41 -14.23 -2.30
N LYS A 39 6.60 -15.06 -2.96
CA LYS A 39 6.59 -15.19 -4.41
C LYS A 39 5.34 -14.49 -4.93
N GLU A 40 5.55 -13.35 -5.56
CA GLU A 40 4.50 -12.62 -6.26
C GLU A 40 4.05 -13.43 -7.48
N GLU A 41 2.75 -13.72 -7.56
CA GLU A 41 2.16 -14.43 -8.68
C GLU A 41 1.59 -13.45 -9.70
N SER A 42 1.72 -13.78 -10.98
CA SER A 42 1.09 -13.04 -12.06
C SER A 42 -0.35 -13.49 -12.24
N PHE A 43 -1.25 -12.56 -12.56
CA PHE A 43 -2.61 -12.88 -12.99
C PHE A 43 -2.91 -12.32 -14.38
N GLY A 44 -3.89 -12.92 -15.07
CA GLY A 44 -4.34 -12.42 -16.36
C GLY A 44 -3.22 -12.37 -17.42
N HIS A 45 -3.14 -11.25 -18.13
CA HIS A 45 -2.09 -10.96 -19.11
C HIS A 45 -1.37 -9.66 -18.76
N ILE A 46 -0.11 -9.54 -19.19
CA ILE A 46 0.64 -8.29 -19.08
C ILE A 46 0.04 -7.28 -20.07
N VAL A 47 -0.11 -6.04 -19.61
CA VAL A 47 -0.61 -4.90 -20.39
C VAL A 47 0.55 -3.95 -20.61
N GLU A 48 0.89 -3.69 -21.88
CA GLU A 48 1.86 -2.67 -22.23
C GLU A 48 1.25 -1.26 -22.06
N PRO A 49 2.06 -0.23 -21.79
CA PRO A 49 1.59 1.15 -21.76
C PRO A 49 0.80 1.49 -23.03
N SER A 50 -0.24 2.32 -22.92
CA SER A 50 -1.17 2.75 -23.98
C SER A 50 -2.07 1.68 -24.58
N GLN A 51 -2.05 0.44 -24.08
CA GLN A 51 -2.94 -0.61 -24.59
C GLN A 51 -4.33 -0.59 -23.99
N GLN A 52 -4.49 -0.09 -22.77
CA GLN A 52 -5.75 -0.23 -22.04
C GLN A 52 -6.10 1.06 -21.30
N THR A 53 -7.19 1.69 -21.73
CA THR A 53 -7.70 2.92 -21.11
C THR A 53 -8.96 2.64 -20.29
N TYR A 54 -9.15 3.47 -19.28
CA TYR A 54 -10.35 3.57 -18.45
C TYR A 54 -10.98 4.93 -18.67
N ARG A 55 -12.27 4.93 -19.02
CA ARG A 55 -13.02 6.17 -19.23
C ARG A 55 -13.60 6.66 -17.92
N THR A 56 -13.17 7.84 -17.49
CA THR A 56 -13.70 8.49 -16.28
C THR A 56 -15.08 9.10 -16.53
N SER A 57 -15.76 9.50 -15.45
CA SER A 57 -17.02 10.26 -15.55
C SER A 57 -16.85 11.63 -16.21
N ALA A 58 -15.64 12.18 -16.22
CA ALA A 58 -15.30 13.41 -16.95
C ALA A 58 -15.15 13.20 -18.46
N SER A 59 -15.29 11.96 -18.96
CA SER A 59 -15.01 11.55 -20.34
C SER A 59 -13.54 11.64 -20.76
N ASP A 60 -12.63 11.70 -19.80
CA ASP A 60 -11.20 11.54 -20.04
C ASP A 60 -10.86 10.04 -20.07
N ASP A 61 -10.14 9.62 -21.12
CA ASP A 61 -9.57 8.29 -21.22
C ASP A 61 -8.22 8.30 -20.49
N LEU A 62 -8.18 7.71 -19.29
CA LEU A 62 -6.96 7.52 -18.52
C LEU A 62 -6.32 6.18 -18.88
N ASP A 63 -5.02 6.16 -19.12
CA ASP A 63 -4.29 4.91 -19.27
C ASP A 63 -4.18 4.20 -17.92
N LEU A 64 -4.54 2.90 -17.89
CA LEU A 64 -4.38 2.09 -16.68
C LEU A 64 -2.91 2.06 -16.22
N SER A 65 -1.96 2.19 -17.15
CA SER A 65 -0.54 2.25 -16.80
C SER A 65 -0.18 3.43 -15.93
N ASP A 66 -0.96 4.51 -15.98
CA ASP A 66 -0.66 5.77 -15.30
C ASP A 66 -1.37 5.92 -13.95
N ILE A 67 -2.38 5.08 -13.71
CA ILE A 67 -3.21 5.15 -12.49
C ILE A 67 -3.00 3.96 -11.54
N VAL A 68 -2.77 2.76 -12.07
CA VAL A 68 -2.64 1.58 -11.20
C VAL A 68 -1.25 1.59 -10.59
N VAL A 69 -1.18 1.58 -9.27
CA VAL A 69 0.07 1.44 -8.50
C VAL A 69 0.17 0.05 -7.88
N SER A 70 1.38 -0.33 -7.49
CA SER A 70 1.62 -1.54 -6.69
C SER A 70 2.04 -1.14 -5.28
N LEU A 71 1.53 -1.83 -4.27
CA LEU A 71 1.92 -1.68 -2.87
C LEU A 71 2.51 -2.99 -2.37
N ALA A 72 3.39 -2.93 -1.38
CA ALA A 72 3.88 -4.12 -0.73
C ALA A 72 4.13 -3.88 0.75
N LEU A 73 3.84 -4.91 1.55
CA LEU A 73 4.18 -4.96 2.96
C LEU A 73 5.54 -5.64 3.12
N PHE A 74 6.45 -5.00 3.83
CA PHE A 74 7.76 -5.52 4.15
C PHE A 74 7.93 -5.67 5.66
N ASP A 75 8.74 -6.66 6.05
CA ASP A 75 9.35 -6.76 7.37
C ASP A 75 10.87 -6.68 7.18
N GLY A 76 11.44 -5.50 7.42
CA GLY A 76 12.81 -5.18 7.02
C GLY A 76 13.00 -5.23 5.51
N ASP A 77 13.91 -6.09 5.03
CA ASP A 77 14.18 -6.29 3.59
C ASP A 77 13.28 -7.35 2.94
N LYS A 78 12.46 -8.03 3.74
CA LYS A 78 11.64 -9.14 3.29
C LYS A 78 10.23 -8.66 2.94
N MET A 79 9.88 -8.79 1.66
CA MET A 79 8.49 -8.65 1.21
C MET A 79 7.64 -9.80 1.79
N LEU A 80 6.52 -9.44 2.41
CA LEU A 80 5.52 -10.37 2.95
C LEU A 80 4.33 -10.54 2.01
N PHE A 81 3.83 -9.44 1.46
CA PHE A 81 2.66 -9.41 0.58
C PHE A 81 2.79 -8.28 -0.45
N ALA A 82 2.07 -8.41 -1.56
CA ALA A 82 1.92 -7.39 -2.58
C ALA A 82 0.43 -7.13 -2.84
N PHE A 83 0.11 -5.89 -3.18
CA PHE A 83 -1.24 -5.40 -3.41
C PHE A 83 -1.24 -4.42 -4.59
N SER A 84 -2.42 -4.08 -5.09
CA SER A 84 -2.61 -3.00 -6.07
C SER A 84 -3.46 -1.87 -5.50
N GLY A 85 -3.30 -0.66 -6.04
CA GLY A 85 -4.11 0.49 -5.63
C GLY A 85 -4.27 1.51 -6.74
N ILE A 86 -5.09 2.52 -6.46
CA ILE A 86 -5.37 3.64 -7.36
C ILE A 86 -5.32 4.97 -6.60
N PRO A 87 -4.84 6.06 -7.23
CA PRO A 87 -4.72 7.36 -6.59
C PRO A 87 -6.10 7.98 -6.32
N LEU A 88 -6.21 8.54 -5.13
CA LEU A 88 -7.33 9.36 -4.70
C LEU A 88 -7.02 10.85 -4.93
N PRO A 89 -8.05 11.68 -5.18
CA PRO A 89 -7.87 13.12 -5.26
C PRO A 89 -7.26 13.67 -3.98
N SER A 90 -6.23 14.50 -4.12
CA SER A 90 -5.57 15.12 -2.98
C SER A 90 -6.56 15.99 -2.22
N ARG A 91 -6.66 15.78 -0.91
CA ARG A 91 -7.36 16.72 -0.04
C ARG A 91 -6.48 17.94 0.12
N ARG A 92 -7.07 19.14 0.14
CA ARG A 92 -6.32 20.39 0.35
C ARG A 92 -5.55 20.35 1.68
N SER A 93 -4.31 19.88 1.63
CA SER A 93 -3.32 19.91 2.70
C SER A 93 -2.28 20.98 2.38
N ARG A 94 -1.58 21.45 3.41
CA ARG A 94 -0.42 22.34 3.25
C ARG A 94 0.81 21.60 2.75
N GLU A 95 0.78 20.28 2.84
CA GLU A 95 1.84 19.35 2.45
C GLU A 95 1.42 18.62 1.18
N GLU A 96 2.38 18.31 0.31
CA GLU A 96 2.16 17.48 -0.87
C GLU A 96 1.88 16.04 -0.42
N LEU A 97 0.60 15.70 -0.40
CA LEU A 97 0.10 14.39 0.00
C LEU A 97 -0.57 13.74 -1.20
N THR A 98 -0.14 12.53 -1.50
CA THR A 98 -0.81 11.65 -2.45
C THR A 98 -1.32 10.44 -1.70
N SER A 99 -2.59 10.11 -1.89
CA SER A 99 -3.26 8.99 -1.21
C SER A 99 -3.69 7.95 -2.23
N PHE A 100 -3.63 6.68 -1.85
CA PHE A 100 -4.05 5.56 -2.66
C PHE A 100 -5.09 4.75 -1.89
N VAL A 101 -6.11 4.25 -2.59
CA VAL A 101 -7.03 3.27 -2.02
C VAL A 101 -6.61 1.86 -2.45
N THR A 102 -6.67 0.91 -1.53
CA THR A 102 -6.42 -0.52 -1.74
C THR A 102 -7.31 -1.36 -0.81
N SER A 103 -7.23 -2.69 -0.92
CA SER A 103 -7.98 -3.63 -0.08
C SER A 103 -7.58 -3.53 1.39
N ALA A 104 -8.55 -3.65 2.30
CA ALA A 104 -8.31 -3.75 3.75
C ALA A 104 -7.44 -4.96 4.13
N ASP A 105 -7.20 -5.92 3.23
CA ASP A 105 -6.26 -7.01 3.45
C ASP A 105 -4.85 -6.51 3.77
N LEU A 106 -4.44 -5.35 3.23
CA LEU A 106 -3.16 -4.74 3.59
C LEU A 106 -3.16 -4.33 5.07
N ALA A 107 -4.22 -3.70 5.56
CA ALA A 107 -4.34 -3.33 6.97
C ALA A 107 -4.41 -4.57 7.88
N ARG A 108 -5.10 -5.62 7.44
CA ARG A 108 -5.16 -6.89 8.16
C ARG A 108 -3.79 -7.56 8.24
N ALA A 109 -3.11 -7.70 7.11
CA ALA A 109 -1.76 -8.25 7.03
C ALA A 109 -0.79 -7.43 7.88
N PHE A 110 -0.86 -6.10 7.83
CA PHE A 110 -0.03 -5.23 8.67
C PHE A 110 -0.27 -5.53 10.16
N ASN A 111 -1.53 -5.55 10.60
CA ASN A 111 -1.88 -5.81 11.99
C ASN A 111 -1.48 -7.21 12.47
N GLU A 112 -1.62 -8.23 11.62
CA GLU A 112 -1.26 -9.62 11.93
C GLU A 112 0.25 -9.83 12.04
N HIS A 113 1.07 -9.03 11.34
CA HIS A 113 2.53 -9.18 11.30
C HIS A 113 3.25 -8.17 12.21
N ARG A 114 2.52 -7.32 12.95
CA ARG A 114 3.14 -6.39 13.90
C ARG A 114 3.93 -7.19 14.93
N ASN A 115 5.17 -6.78 15.12
CA ASN A 115 6.08 -7.44 16.02
C ASN A 115 6.93 -6.38 16.73
N ARG A 116 7.63 -6.80 17.78
CA ARG A 116 8.41 -5.89 18.64
C ARG A 116 9.54 -5.15 17.92
N ASP A 117 10.04 -5.67 16.80
CA ASP A 117 11.09 -4.98 16.05
C ASP A 117 10.55 -3.73 15.33
N ASP A 118 9.23 -3.64 15.12
CA ASP A 118 8.52 -2.55 14.42
C ASP A 118 9.14 -2.18 13.05
N ASN A 119 9.74 -3.18 12.39
CA ASN A 119 10.36 -3.04 11.06
C ASN A 119 9.35 -3.20 9.91
N LEU A 120 8.05 -3.15 10.21
CA LEU A 120 7.03 -3.23 9.18
C LEU A 120 6.96 -1.91 8.40
N THR A 121 7.08 -2.01 7.08
CA THR A 121 6.94 -0.85 6.20
C THR A 121 6.00 -1.16 5.05
N VAL A 122 5.23 -0.15 4.64
CA VAL A 122 4.44 -0.20 3.41
C VAL A 122 5.18 0.61 2.37
N ALA A 123 5.54 -0.04 1.26
CA ALA A 123 6.14 0.64 0.12
C ALA A 123 5.10 0.77 -0.99
N VAL A 124 5.12 1.90 -1.68
CA VAL A 124 4.30 2.17 -2.87
C VAL A 124 5.22 2.35 -4.05
N ARG A 125 5.05 1.51 -5.08
CA ARG A 125 5.70 1.66 -6.37
C ARG A 125 4.75 2.31 -7.37
N LEU A 126 5.22 3.42 -7.93
CA LEU A 126 4.50 4.30 -8.85
C LEU A 126 4.59 3.80 -10.30
N PRO A 127 3.76 4.35 -11.21
CA PRO A 127 3.79 4.03 -12.64
C PRO A 127 5.18 4.17 -13.30
N ASP A 128 5.96 5.16 -12.85
CA ASP A 128 7.31 5.43 -13.33
C ASP A 128 8.38 4.49 -12.74
N ASN A 129 7.96 3.45 -12.00
CA ASN A 129 8.78 2.49 -11.26
C ASN A 129 9.58 3.05 -10.08
N THR A 130 9.40 4.32 -9.72
CA THR A 130 9.94 4.82 -8.45
C THR A 130 9.19 4.20 -7.28
N THR A 131 9.86 4.09 -6.13
CA THR A 131 9.28 3.55 -4.90
C THR A 131 9.37 4.61 -3.81
N THR A 132 8.30 4.74 -3.04
CA THR A 132 8.19 5.66 -1.91
C THR A 132 7.54 4.97 -0.72
N ASP A 133 7.75 5.52 0.48
CA ASP A 133 7.15 4.99 1.70
C ASP A 133 5.69 5.44 1.80
N GLY A 134 4.82 4.48 2.11
CA GLY A 134 3.41 4.68 2.36
C GLY A 134 3.09 4.54 3.84
N PHE A 135 2.18 5.37 4.32
CA PHE A 135 1.66 5.29 5.67
C PHE A 135 0.21 4.83 5.64
N LEU A 136 -0.10 3.81 6.44
CA LEU A 136 -1.48 3.38 6.65
C LEU A 136 -2.28 4.52 7.29
N GLY A 137 -3.30 4.98 6.57
CA GLY A 137 -4.24 5.98 7.02
C GLY A 137 -5.53 5.34 7.54
N LEU A 138 -6.67 5.88 7.09
CA LEU A 138 -7.98 5.37 7.45
C LEU A 138 -8.23 4.02 6.77
N TYR A 139 -8.86 3.09 7.48
CA TYR A 139 -9.34 1.82 6.93
C TYR A 139 -10.67 1.42 7.56
N ASP A 140 -11.42 0.60 6.84
CA ASP A 140 -12.60 -0.10 7.33
C ASP A 140 -12.49 -1.61 7.03
N HIS A 141 -13.62 -2.29 6.84
CA HIS A 141 -13.64 -3.73 6.59
C HIS A 141 -13.25 -4.09 5.15
N ASP A 142 -13.35 -3.15 4.21
CA ASP A 142 -13.23 -3.39 2.77
C ASP A 142 -12.01 -2.66 2.18
N ILE A 143 -11.71 -1.45 2.66
CA ILE A 143 -10.66 -0.61 2.09
C ILE A 143 -9.69 -0.05 3.14
N VAL A 144 -8.48 0.28 2.66
CA VAL A 144 -7.52 1.12 3.38
C VAL A 144 -6.97 2.21 2.48
N ILE A 145 -6.72 3.37 3.08
CA ILE A 145 -6.04 4.50 2.46
C ILE A 145 -4.57 4.46 2.84
N VAL A 146 -3.68 4.49 1.85
CA VAL A 146 -2.24 4.61 2.05
C VAL A 146 -1.80 5.99 1.56
N THR A 147 -1.14 6.75 2.42
CA THR A 147 -0.71 8.13 2.12
C THR A 147 0.81 8.19 1.99
N CYS A 148 1.30 8.83 0.94
CA CYS A 148 2.72 9.13 0.74
C CYS A 148 2.98 10.63 0.98
N LEU A 149 4.10 10.94 1.63
CA LEU A 149 4.52 12.31 1.93
C LEU A 149 5.49 12.83 0.85
N GLY A 150 5.32 14.09 0.43
CA GLY A 150 6.23 14.75 -0.51
C GLY A 150 6.17 14.16 -1.92
N LEU A 151 5.02 13.59 -2.30
CA LEU A 151 4.78 13.01 -3.61
C LEU A 151 3.84 13.91 -4.42
N GLU A 152 4.29 14.34 -5.61
CA GLU A 152 3.43 15.03 -6.58
C GLU A 152 2.22 14.16 -6.95
N GLU A 153 1.07 14.79 -7.13
CA GLU A 153 -0.21 14.10 -7.32
C GLU A 153 -0.17 13.20 -8.57
N VAL A 154 -0.34 11.89 -8.35
CA VAL A 154 -0.46 10.91 -9.43
C VAL A 154 -1.91 10.94 -9.94
N SER A 155 -2.10 11.17 -11.24
CA SER A 155 -3.38 11.29 -11.96
C SER A 155 -4.60 10.71 -11.21
N PRO A 156 -5.27 11.51 -10.37
CA PRO A 156 -6.23 10.99 -9.40
C PRO A 156 -7.54 10.61 -10.09
N ILE A 157 -8.22 9.60 -9.55
CA ILE A 157 -9.54 9.20 -10.05
C ILE A 157 -10.62 9.96 -9.30
N ASP A 158 -11.44 10.73 -10.03
CA ASP A 158 -12.63 11.37 -9.47
C ASP A 158 -13.79 10.37 -9.38
N PHE A 159 -14.31 10.18 -8.16
CA PHE A 159 -15.45 9.31 -7.87
C PHE A 159 -16.79 10.07 -7.80
N ASN A 160 -16.81 11.38 -8.07
CA ASN A 160 -18.04 12.19 -7.98
C ASN A 160 -19.04 11.92 -9.13
N GLY A 161 -18.67 11.12 -10.13
CA GLY A 161 -19.54 10.72 -11.21
C GLY A 161 -20.48 9.56 -10.85
N THR A 162 -21.65 9.52 -11.49
CA THR A 162 -22.49 8.31 -11.47
C THR A 162 -21.82 7.27 -12.38
N PRO A 163 -21.47 6.06 -11.88
CA PRO A 163 -20.89 5.04 -12.72
C PRO A 163 -21.93 4.62 -13.77
N ALA A 164 -21.75 5.08 -15.01
CA ALA A 164 -22.50 4.59 -16.15
C ALA A 164 -21.82 3.29 -16.62
N CYS A 165 -22.13 2.18 -15.96
CA CYS A 165 -21.77 0.86 -16.46
C CYS A 165 -22.97 0.33 -17.25
N PRO A 166 -22.91 0.27 -18.60
CA PRO A 166 -23.98 -0.36 -19.36
C PRO A 166 -24.12 -1.81 -18.93
N ASP A 167 -25.35 -2.24 -18.62
CA ASP A 167 -25.62 -3.64 -18.24
C ASP A 167 -24.98 -4.60 -19.26
N GLY A 168 -24.11 -5.50 -18.77
CA GLY A 168 -23.47 -6.54 -19.57
C GLY A 168 -22.16 -6.14 -20.27
N SER A 169 -21.63 -4.92 -20.08
CA SER A 169 -20.27 -4.63 -20.54
C SER A 169 -19.25 -5.43 -19.72
N PRO A 170 -18.28 -6.11 -20.37
CA PRO A 170 -17.25 -6.85 -19.66
C PRO A 170 -16.47 -5.91 -18.74
N LEU A 171 -16.31 -6.30 -17.48
CA LEU A 171 -15.49 -5.56 -16.54
C LEU A 171 -14.04 -5.97 -16.71
N LEU A 172 -13.13 -5.02 -16.48
CA LEU A 172 -11.71 -5.28 -16.48
C LEU A 172 -11.17 -5.12 -15.07
N ALA A 173 -10.50 -6.15 -14.58
CA ALA A 173 -9.67 -6.09 -13.40
C ALA A 173 -8.24 -5.76 -13.82
N ALA A 174 -7.62 -4.80 -13.14
CA ALA A 174 -6.22 -4.45 -13.38
C ALA A 174 -5.48 -4.31 -12.04
N GLY A 175 -4.20 -4.64 -12.07
CA GLY A 175 -3.32 -4.60 -10.92
C GLY A 175 -1.87 -4.59 -11.37
N ARG A 176 -0.97 -4.19 -10.48
CA ARG A 176 0.44 -4.04 -10.79
C ARG A 176 1.28 -4.91 -9.87
N ALA A 177 2.21 -5.65 -10.46
CA ALA A 177 3.20 -6.39 -9.71
C ALA A 177 4.22 -5.43 -9.09
N PHE A 178 4.52 -5.59 -7.81
CA PHE A 178 5.48 -4.76 -7.10
C PHE A 178 6.91 -5.01 -7.55
N LYS A 179 7.33 -6.27 -7.74
CA LYS A 179 8.74 -6.57 -8.07
C LYS A 179 9.13 -6.08 -9.46
N SER A 180 8.28 -6.35 -10.45
CA SER A 180 8.55 -5.98 -11.85
C SER A 180 8.00 -4.61 -12.23
N GLY A 181 6.98 -4.11 -11.54
CA GLY A 181 6.21 -2.95 -11.97
C GLY A 181 5.26 -3.23 -13.12
N ASN A 182 5.12 -4.49 -13.56
CA ASN A 182 4.29 -4.83 -14.72
C ASN A 182 2.81 -4.64 -14.39
N LEU A 183 2.10 -3.95 -15.29
CA LEU A 183 0.65 -3.90 -15.28
C LEU A 183 0.09 -5.23 -15.79
N MET A 184 -0.91 -5.75 -15.10
CA MET A 184 -1.60 -6.98 -15.42
C MET A 184 -3.10 -6.73 -15.44
N ALA A 185 -3.80 -7.39 -16.36
CA ALA A 185 -5.25 -7.28 -16.44
C ALA A 185 -5.94 -8.59 -16.80
N MET A 186 -7.20 -8.73 -16.37
CA MET A 186 -8.09 -9.78 -16.81
C MET A 186 -9.51 -9.27 -17.02
N THR A 187 -10.19 -9.84 -17.99
CA THR A 187 -11.61 -9.58 -18.22
C THR A 187 -12.44 -10.44 -17.27
N LEU A 188 -13.33 -9.80 -16.53
CA LEU A 188 -14.29 -10.44 -15.64
C LEU A 188 -15.66 -10.52 -16.28
N CYS A 189 -16.31 -11.66 -16.09
CA CYS A 189 -17.70 -11.85 -16.43
C CYS A 189 -18.53 -11.75 -15.13
N GLY A 190 -18.81 -10.53 -14.67
CA GLY A 190 -19.56 -10.24 -13.43
C GLY A 190 -18.95 -9.11 -12.58
N ILE A 191 -19.70 -8.62 -11.59
CA ILE A 191 -19.29 -7.55 -10.66
C ILE A 191 -18.48 -8.15 -9.51
N VAL A 192 -17.14 -8.09 -9.57
CA VAL A 192 -16.21 -7.87 -8.42
C VAL A 192 -14.82 -7.56 -9.00
N CYS A 193 -14.27 -6.36 -8.82
CA CYS A 193 -12.82 -6.24 -8.60
C CYS A 193 -12.39 -4.94 -7.93
N VAL A 194 -11.99 -5.07 -6.66
CA VAL A 194 -10.71 -4.53 -6.18
C VAL A 194 -9.78 -5.74 -6.17
N CYS A 195 -8.69 -5.70 -6.94
CA CYS A 195 -7.75 -6.83 -7.04
C CYS A 195 -7.05 -7.03 -5.68
N MET A 196 -7.32 -8.18 -5.05
CA MET A 196 -6.58 -8.74 -3.91
C MET A 196 -5.30 -9.42 -4.39
#